data_AF-A0A7V4SZ19-F1
#
_entry.id   AF-A0A7V4SZ19-F1
#
_cell.length_a   1.000
_cell.length_b   1.000
_cell.length_c   1.000
_cell.angle_alpha   90.00
_cell.angle_beta   90.00
_cell.angle_gamma   90.00
#
_symmetry.space_group_name_H-M   'P 1'
#
loop_
_entity.id
_entity.type
_entity.pdbx_description
1 polymer ?
#
loop_
_entity_poly.entity_id
_entity_poly.type
_entity_poly.pdbx_seq_one_letter_code
_entity_poly.pdbx_strand_id
1 'polypeptide(L)'
;MILFNCLIFSFGCARTVTQIVPYGKQMTVEVTLRGTWEVESSRYYLVLSNSSDLRVPLPPPQQLPEAPEFIEPGMTPQLGSTEAYYRNFFSSWAGYVVMENGGFFAAKGPFIQGQVVSREVFANLKEASNKITFTLDLSQIFDTLPDTIYFDFVTVDWPDSGPKIPQDHLTSTNAYISTLSGSSQSVDDPEEEGVSAPLNILNCRVVIQ
;
A
#
# COMPACT_ATOMS: atom_id res chain seq x y z
N MET A 1 -70.31 8.81 -22.17
CA MET A 1 -69.12 9.28 -22.92
C MET A 1 -67.90 9.04 -22.04
N ILE A 2 -66.87 8.49 -22.66
CA ILE A 2 -65.71 7.77 -22.09
C ILE A 2 -64.72 8.72 -21.39
N LEU A 3 -64.05 8.25 -20.32
CA LEU A 3 -62.59 8.40 -20.16
C LEU A 3 -62.07 7.49 -19.05
N PHE A 4 -61.62 6.31 -19.48
CA PHE A 4 -60.83 5.34 -18.73
C PHE A 4 -59.37 5.80 -18.79
N ASN A 5 -58.78 6.22 -17.66
CA ASN A 5 -57.40 6.69 -17.61
C ASN A 5 -56.49 5.49 -17.30
N CYS A 6 -55.78 4.99 -18.32
CA CYS A 6 -54.81 3.92 -18.20
C CYS A 6 -53.56 4.38 -17.43
N LEU A 7 -53.34 3.82 -16.23
CA LEU A 7 -52.05 3.83 -15.56
C LEU A 7 -51.10 2.88 -16.28
N ILE A 8 -50.16 3.44 -17.04
CA ILE A 8 -49.03 2.70 -17.62
C ILE A 8 -47.94 2.65 -16.55
N PHE A 9 -47.84 1.51 -15.85
CA PHE A 9 -46.65 1.18 -15.06
C PHE A 9 -45.52 0.82 -16.03
N SER A 10 -44.67 1.80 -16.34
CA SER A 10 -43.39 1.56 -16.97
C SER A 10 -42.46 0.89 -15.96
N PHE A 11 -42.34 -0.44 -16.05
CA PHE A 11 -41.25 -1.20 -15.44
C PHE A 11 -39.93 -0.79 -16.11
N GLY A 12 -39.21 0.15 -15.50
CA GLY A 12 -37.82 0.39 -15.84
C GLY A 12 -36.98 -0.75 -15.29
N CYS A 13 -36.52 -1.65 -16.17
CA CYS A 13 -35.42 -2.54 -15.84
C CYS A 13 -34.21 -1.67 -15.50
N ALA A 14 -33.89 -1.54 -14.21
CA ALA A 14 -32.61 -1.05 -13.78
C ALA A 14 -31.56 -1.98 -14.39
N ARG A 15 -30.86 -1.49 -15.41
CA ARG A 15 -29.65 -2.17 -15.89
C ARG A 15 -28.67 -2.12 -14.74
N THR A 16 -28.52 -3.25 -14.04
CA THR A 16 -27.39 -3.46 -13.15
C THR A 16 -26.14 -3.30 -14.01
N VAL A 17 -25.43 -2.19 -13.84
CA VAL A 17 -24.10 -1.99 -14.41
C VAL A 17 -23.18 -2.89 -13.58
N THR A 18 -23.05 -4.14 -13.99
CA THR A 18 -21.97 -4.99 -13.51
C THR A 18 -20.71 -4.37 -14.09
N GLN A 19 -19.93 -3.65 -13.27
CA GLN A 19 -18.62 -3.20 -13.68
C GLN A 19 -17.83 -4.45 -14.09
N ILE A 20 -17.52 -4.55 -15.39
CA ILE A 20 -16.57 -5.53 -15.88
C ILE A 20 -15.23 -5.06 -15.34
N VAL A 21 -14.76 -5.69 -14.26
CA VAL A 21 -13.38 -5.53 -13.82
C VAL A 21 -12.51 -6.17 -14.90
N PRO A 22 -11.71 -5.40 -15.64
CA PRO A 22 -10.80 -5.98 -16.62
C PRO A 22 -9.77 -6.84 -15.88
N TYR A 23 -9.56 -8.06 -16.34
CA TYR A 23 -8.54 -8.97 -15.81
C TYR A 23 -7.18 -8.27 -15.71
N GLY A 24 -6.46 -8.49 -14.61
CA GLY A 24 -5.14 -7.93 -14.37
C GLY A 24 -5.12 -6.57 -13.66
N LYS A 25 -6.27 -5.98 -13.34
CA LYS A 25 -6.35 -4.63 -12.73
C LYS A 25 -6.44 -4.61 -11.22
N GLN A 26 -6.69 -5.74 -10.58
CA GLN A 26 -6.77 -5.81 -9.13
C GLN A 26 -5.56 -6.55 -8.57
N MET A 27 -5.04 -6.03 -7.47
CA MET A 27 -3.97 -6.65 -6.71
C MET A 27 -4.51 -6.97 -5.31
N THR A 28 -4.48 -8.24 -4.93
CA THR A 28 -4.75 -8.67 -3.55
C THR A 28 -3.43 -8.89 -2.84
N VAL A 29 -3.33 -8.36 -1.63
CA VAL A 29 -2.13 -8.41 -0.79
C VAL A 29 -2.51 -9.03 0.54
N GLU A 30 -1.76 -10.05 0.94
CA GLU A 30 -1.91 -10.77 2.19
C GLU A 30 -0.56 -10.77 2.91
N VAL A 31 -0.49 -10.09 4.06
CA VAL A 31 0.72 -10.08 4.90
C VAL A 31 0.41 -10.79 6.20
N THR A 32 1.29 -11.71 6.59
CA THR A 32 1.26 -12.39 7.88
C THR A 32 2.35 -11.82 8.76
N LEU A 33 1.95 -11.33 9.92
CA LEU A 33 2.83 -10.83 10.97
C LEU A 33 3.00 -11.90 12.05
N ARG A 34 4.05 -11.79 12.87
CA ARG A 34 4.23 -12.67 14.03
C ARG A 34 3.17 -12.42 15.10
N GLY A 35 2.76 -11.17 15.29
CA GLY A 35 1.77 -10.72 16.27
C GLY A 35 0.53 -10.10 15.63
N THR A 36 -0.39 -9.67 16.48
CA THR A 36 -1.58 -8.92 16.03
C THR A 36 -1.17 -7.51 15.64
N TRP A 37 -1.66 -6.98 14.51
CA TRP A 37 -1.36 -5.61 14.11
C TRP A 37 -1.98 -4.58 15.06
N GLU A 38 -1.36 -3.40 15.16
CA GLU A 38 -1.75 -2.33 16.11
C GLU A 38 -1.65 -0.93 15.45
N VAL A 39 -2.74 -0.44 14.85
CA VAL A 39 -2.74 0.85 14.12
C VAL A 39 -2.71 2.10 15.02
N GLU A 40 -2.74 1.96 16.34
CA GLU A 40 -2.59 3.09 17.26
C GLU A 40 -1.10 3.43 17.51
N SER A 41 -0.22 2.43 17.40
CA SER A 41 1.22 2.56 17.65
C SER A 41 2.07 2.31 16.41
N SER A 42 1.48 1.75 15.34
CA SER A 42 2.21 1.28 14.16
C SER A 42 1.58 1.74 12.85
N ARG A 43 2.38 1.71 11.79
CA ARG A 43 1.93 1.86 10.41
C ARG A 43 2.51 0.76 9.53
N TYR A 44 1.75 0.37 8.53
CA TYR A 44 2.13 -0.70 7.60
C TYR A 44 2.00 -0.19 6.18
N TYR A 45 3.10 -0.25 5.43
CA TYR A 45 3.18 0.31 4.10
C TYR A 45 3.44 -0.77 3.07
N LEU A 46 2.69 -0.74 1.97
CA LEU A 46 3.10 -1.39 0.73
C LEU A 46 3.56 -0.29 -0.23
N VAL A 47 4.84 -0.26 -0.56
CA VAL A 47 5.39 0.66 -1.55
C VAL A 47 5.44 -0.04 -2.90
N LEU A 48 5.01 0.65 -3.96
CA LEU A 48 4.93 0.11 -5.31
C LEU A 48 5.79 0.94 -6.26
N SER A 49 6.42 0.26 -7.22
CA SER A 49 7.19 0.89 -8.30
C SER A 49 6.98 0.19 -9.63
N ASN A 50 7.17 0.94 -10.70
CA ASN A 50 7.30 0.43 -12.08
C ASN A 50 8.78 0.27 -12.50
N SER A 51 9.72 0.42 -11.56
CA SER A 51 11.15 0.32 -11.78
C SER A 51 11.78 -0.71 -10.85
N SER A 52 12.79 -1.42 -11.34
CA SER A 52 13.59 -2.38 -10.55
C SER A 52 14.57 -1.72 -9.58
N ASP A 53 14.57 -0.40 -9.49
CA ASP A 53 15.36 0.39 -8.54
C ASP A 53 14.47 0.94 -7.42
N LEU A 54 13.47 0.16 -6.99
CA LEU A 54 12.65 0.51 -5.83
C LEU A 54 13.55 0.63 -4.60
N ARG A 55 13.44 1.74 -3.88
CA ARG A 55 14.18 1.97 -2.64
C ARG A 55 13.27 2.49 -1.56
N VAL A 56 13.38 1.92 -0.38
CA VAL A 56 12.69 2.38 0.83
C VAL A 56 13.71 2.67 1.94
N PRO A 57 13.39 3.54 2.91
CA PRO A 57 14.14 3.61 4.15
C PRO A 57 14.18 2.23 4.84
N LEU A 58 15.38 1.76 5.17
CA LEU A 58 15.60 0.43 5.76
C LEU A 58 15.76 0.51 7.27
N PRO A 59 15.41 -0.56 8.02
CA PRO A 59 15.66 -0.63 9.45
C PRO A 59 17.17 -0.56 9.77
N PRO A 60 17.54 -0.21 11.01
CA PRO A 60 18.91 -0.40 11.49
C PRO A 60 19.34 -1.87 11.38
N PRO A 61 20.62 -2.15 11.07
CA PRO A 61 21.72 -1.21 10.88
C PRO A 61 21.87 -0.63 9.46
N GLN A 62 21.04 -1.02 8.49
CA GLN A 62 21.16 -0.62 7.08
C GLN A 62 20.55 0.75 6.76
N GLN A 63 19.99 1.44 7.75
CA GLN A 63 19.45 2.79 7.63
C GLN A 63 20.43 3.78 6.98
N LEU A 64 19.89 4.69 6.19
CA LEU A 64 20.64 5.79 5.61
C LEU A 64 20.68 6.97 6.61
N PRO A 65 21.86 7.44 7.07
CA PRO A 65 21.94 8.43 8.14
C PRO A 65 21.24 9.77 7.83
N GLU A 66 21.24 10.20 6.57
CA GLU A 66 20.60 11.44 6.14
C GLU A 66 19.09 11.33 5.88
N ALA A 67 18.52 10.13 5.93
CA ALA A 67 17.09 9.87 5.76
C ALA A 67 16.70 8.54 6.46
N PRO A 68 16.79 8.48 7.81
CA PRO A 68 16.66 7.22 8.56
C PRO A 68 15.20 6.82 8.86
N GLU A 69 14.26 7.77 8.81
CA GLU A 69 12.84 7.51 9.06
C GLU A 69 12.13 6.96 7.83
N PHE A 70 11.04 6.22 8.02
CA PHE A 70 10.04 5.95 7.00
C PHE A 70 8.91 6.97 7.16
N ILE A 71 8.97 8.01 6.34
CA ILE A 71 7.97 9.08 6.28
C ILE A 71 7.33 9.12 4.89
N GLU A 72 6.18 9.77 4.81
CA GLU A 72 5.49 9.92 3.54
C GLU A 72 5.92 11.17 2.78
N PRO A 73 5.81 11.17 1.44
CA PRO A 73 6.11 12.35 0.65
C PRO A 73 5.27 13.55 1.09
N GLY A 74 5.91 14.69 1.28
CA GLY A 74 5.30 15.91 1.81
C GLY A 74 5.39 16.07 3.34
N MET A 75 5.76 15.02 4.09
CA MET A 75 6.08 15.15 5.51
C MET A 75 7.45 15.81 5.71
N THR A 76 7.59 16.55 6.82
CA THR A 76 8.88 17.07 7.27
C THR A 76 9.56 16.03 8.16
N PRO A 77 10.77 15.55 7.83
CA PRO A 77 11.47 14.60 8.70
C PRO A 77 11.91 15.25 10.01
N GLN A 78 11.95 14.47 11.08
CA GLN A 78 12.56 14.86 12.35
C GLN A 78 14.08 14.64 12.32
N LEU A 79 14.53 13.65 11.56
CA LEU A 79 15.92 13.27 11.34
C LEU A 79 16.24 13.27 9.85
N GLY A 80 17.37 13.85 9.48
CA GLY A 80 17.77 13.95 8.08
C GLY A 80 17.24 15.19 7.38
N SER A 81 17.07 15.12 6.06
CA SER A 81 16.58 16.26 5.26
C SER A 81 15.57 15.84 4.20
N THR A 82 14.58 16.68 3.93
CA THR A 82 13.56 16.44 2.89
C THR A 82 14.20 16.13 1.53
N GLU A 83 15.27 16.83 1.16
CA GLU A 83 15.99 16.62 -0.10
C GLU A 83 16.59 15.21 -0.19
N ALA A 84 17.11 14.67 0.92
CA ALA A 84 17.65 13.33 0.95
C ALA A 84 16.57 12.27 0.67
N TYR A 85 15.35 12.46 1.18
CA TYR A 85 14.23 11.56 0.90
C TYR A 85 13.82 11.54 -0.56
N TYR A 86 13.64 12.72 -1.17
CA TYR A 86 13.27 12.80 -2.58
C TYR A 86 14.38 12.29 -3.50
N ARG A 87 15.64 12.47 -3.13
CA ARG A 87 16.78 11.98 -3.91
C ARG A 87 16.97 10.46 -3.82
N ASN A 88 16.72 9.88 -2.64
CA ASN A 88 17.10 8.49 -2.38
C ASN A 88 15.94 7.50 -2.44
N PHE A 89 14.71 7.93 -2.17
CA PHE A 89 13.57 7.03 -2.00
C PHE A 89 12.36 7.42 -2.87
N PHE A 90 11.75 8.59 -2.64
CA PHE A 90 10.44 8.92 -3.19
C PHE A 90 10.39 8.97 -4.72
N SER A 91 11.50 9.32 -5.38
CA SER A 91 11.60 9.29 -6.84
C SER A 91 11.48 7.89 -7.44
N SER A 92 11.73 6.84 -6.64
CA SER A 92 11.60 5.45 -7.06
C SER A 92 10.18 4.90 -6.88
N TRP A 93 9.28 5.62 -6.21
CA TRP A 93 7.94 5.15 -5.89
C TRP A 93 6.94 5.57 -6.98
N ALA A 94 6.17 4.61 -7.49
CA ALA A 94 4.98 4.90 -8.30
C ALA A 94 3.77 5.25 -7.42
N GLY A 95 3.76 4.74 -6.19
CA GLY A 95 2.78 5.05 -5.16
C GLY A 95 2.95 4.15 -3.95
N TYR A 96 2.08 4.29 -2.97
CA TYR A 96 2.06 3.42 -1.80
C TYR A 96 0.63 3.23 -1.27
N VAL A 97 0.45 2.14 -0.54
CA VAL A 97 -0.69 1.90 0.34
C VAL A 97 -0.21 1.99 1.78
N VAL A 98 -0.95 2.67 2.64
CA VAL A 98 -0.73 2.68 4.08
C VAL A 98 -1.97 2.16 4.80
N MET A 99 -1.74 1.27 5.77
CA MET A 99 -2.73 0.89 6.77
C MET A 99 -2.51 1.73 8.03
N GLU A 100 -3.56 2.45 8.43
CA GLU A 100 -3.54 3.31 9.60
C GLU A 100 -4.90 3.39 10.27
N ASN A 101 -4.99 4.15 11.37
CA ASN A 101 -6.26 4.41 12.02
C ASN A 101 -7.23 5.05 11.00
N GLY A 102 -8.39 4.42 10.79
CA GLY A 102 -9.38 4.82 9.80
C GLY A 102 -9.45 3.95 8.54
N GLY A 103 -8.43 3.14 8.20
CA GLY A 103 -8.51 2.24 7.06
C GLY A 103 -7.21 2.01 6.28
N PHE A 104 -7.40 1.64 5.02
CA PHE A 104 -6.35 1.54 4.01
C PHE A 104 -6.46 2.72 3.07
N PHE A 105 -5.33 3.37 2.85
CA PHE A 105 -5.22 4.57 2.04
C PHE A 105 -4.21 4.34 0.94
N ALA A 106 -4.52 4.79 -0.28
CA ALA A 106 -3.61 4.79 -1.40
C ALA A 106 -3.16 6.22 -1.70
N ALA A 107 -1.89 6.39 -2.02
CA ALA A 107 -1.34 7.65 -2.52
C ALA A 107 -0.57 7.38 -3.80
N LYS A 108 -0.87 8.18 -4.81
CA LYS A 108 -0.35 8.05 -6.16
C LYS A 108 0.79 9.03 -6.40
N GLY A 109 1.87 8.53 -7.00
CA GLY A 109 2.99 9.32 -7.49
C GLY A 109 2.75 9.86 -8.91
N PRO A 110 3.79 10.42 -9.56
CA PRO A 110 5.16 10.57 -9.04
C PRO A 110 5.22 11.58 -7.90
N PHE A 111 6.13 11.35 -6.95
CA PHE A 111 6.32 12.26 -5.81
C PHE A 111 7.46 13.23 -6.08
N ILE A 112 7.12 14.50 -6.25
CA ILE A 112 8.10 15.58 -6.47
C ILE A 112 8.08 16.53 -5.28
N GLN A 113 9.25 17.05 -4.92
CA GLN A 113 9.39 17.98 -3.80
C GLN A 113 8.49 19.20 -4.00
N GLY A 114 7.71 19.55 -2.97
CA GLY A 114 6.80 20.68 -2.97
C GLY A 114 5.42 20.39 -3.59
N GLN A 115 5.17 19.19 -4.10
CA GLN A 115 3.82 18.78 -4.48
C GLN A 115 3.02 18.33 -3.25
N VAL A 116 1.74 18.72 -3.22
CA VAL A 116 0.80 18.23 -2.21
C VAL A 116 0.43 16.80 -2.57
N VAL A 117 0.60 15.88 -1.61
CA VAL A 117 0.19 14.49 -1.75
C VAL A 117 -1.16 14.30 -1.08
N SER A 118 -2.08 13.66 -1.80
CA SER A 118 -3.40 13.28 -1.30
C SER A 118 -3.50 11.77 -1.15
N ARG A 119 -4.07 11.34 -0.03
CA ARG A 119 -4.46 9.95 0.22
C ARG A 119 -5.92 9.74 -0.11
N GLU A 120 -6.24 8.61 -0.72
CA GLU A 120 -7.60 8.16 -0.95
C GLU A 120 -7.88 6.89 -0.14
N VAL A 121 -8.93 6.92 0.69
CA VAL A 121 -9.39 5.72 1.39
C VAL A 121 -10.06 4.77 0.41
N PHE A 122 -9.70 3.49 0.44
CA PHE A 122 -10.29 2.48 -0.44
C PHE A 122 -10.81 1.24 0.29
N ALA A 123 -10.41 1.03 1.55
CA ALA A 123 -10.94 -0.04 2.38
C ALA A 123 -10.95 0.34 3.86
N ASN A 124 -11.90 -0.21 4.61
CA ASN A 124 -11.94 -0.09 6.06
C ASN A 124 -11.07 -1.15 6.72
N LEU A 125 -10.64 -0.90 7.96
CA LEU A 125 -10.00 -1.90 8.79
C LEU A 125 -10.96 -3.06 9.07
N LYS A 126 -10.39 -4.26 9.14
CA LYS A 126 -11.08 -5.46 9.65
C LYS A 126 -10.75 -5.64 11.13
N GLU A 127 -11.20 -6.74 11.72
CA GLU A 127 -10.79 -7.11 13.07
C GLU A 127 -9.27 -7.31 13.15
N ALA A 128 -8.69 -6.82 14.25
CA ALA A 128 -7.28 -6.99 14.56
C ALA A 128 -6.90 -8.47 14.56
N SER A 129 -5.89 -8.82 13.76
CA SER A 129 -5.37 -10.17 13.69
C SER A 129 -3.89 -10.15 13.32
N ASN A 130 -3.28 -11.32 13.18
CA ASN A 130 -1.93 -11.42 12.63
C ASN A 130 -1.87 -11.34 11.10
N LYS A 131 -3.00 -11.08 10.43
CA LYS A 131 -3.07 -10.95 8.98
C LYS A 131 -3.58 -9.56 8.57
N ILE A 132 -2.86 -8.96 7.65
CA ILE A 132 -3.28 -7.78 6.91
C ILE A 132 -3.73 -8.25 5.52
N THR A 133 -4.93 -7.88 5.10
CA THR A 133 -5.46 -8.27 3.79
C THR A 133 -6.28 -7.16 3.16
N PHE A 134 -5.88 -6.74 1.96
CA PHE A 134 -6.61 -5.77 1.16
C PHE A 134 -6.53 -6.10 -0.33
N THR A 135 -7.49 -5.57 -1.08
CA THR A 135 -7.52 -5.62 -2.55
C THR A 135 -7.53 -4.18 -3.05
N LEU A 136 -6.57 -3.86 -3.91
CA LEU A 136 -6.37 -2.54 -4.49
C LEU A 136 -6.70 -2.59 -5.98
N ASP A 137 -7.43 -1.58 -6.48
CA ASP A 137 -7.49 -1.34 -7.93
C ASP A 137 -6.20 -0.62 -8.36
N LEU A 138 -5.43 -1.26 -9.22
CA LEU A 138 -4.12 -0.75 -9.64
C LEU A 138 -4.20 0.59 -10.38
N SER A 139 -5.37 0.97 -10.90
CA SER A 139 -5.57 2.31 -11.47
C SER A 139 -5.50 3.45 -10.43
N GLN A 140 -5.66 3.13 -9.14
CA GLN A 140 -5.47 4.08 -8.05
C GLN A 140 -4.00 4.47 -7.85
N ILE A 141 -3.06 3.68 -8.39
CA ILE A 141 -1.61 3.94 -8.30
C ILE A 141 -1.02 4.23 -9.69
N PHE A 142 -1.38 3.44 -10.69
CA PHE A 142 -0.78 3.50 -12.03
C PHE A 142 -1.74 4.12 -13.04
N ASP A 143 -1.32 5.20 -13.71
CA ASP A 143 -2.04 5.73 -14.88
C ASP A 143 -2.03 4.75 -16.05
N THR A 144 -0.86 4.13 -16.26
CA THR A 144 -0.66 3.05 -17.22
C THR A 144 -0.05 1.89 -16.45
N LEU A 145 -0.76 0.77 -16.44
CA LEU A 145 -0.33 -0.43 -15.74
C LEU A 145 0.96 -0.97 -16.37
N PRO A 146 2.07 -1.09 -15.62
CA PRO A 146 3.29 -1.70 -16.15
C PRO A 146 3.12 -3.23 -16.29
N ASP A 147 3.97 -3.88 -17.09
CA ASP A 147 3.97 -5.34 -17.22
C ASP A 147 4.46 -6.04 -15.93
N THR A 148 5.28 -5.33 -15.16
CA THR A 148 5.86 -5.78 -13.88
C THR A 148 5.71 -4.68 -12.84
N ILE A 149 5.27 -5.05 -11.64
CA ILE A 149 5.22 -4.19 -10.47
C ILE A 149 6.27 -4.67 -9.47
N TYR A 150 7.13 -3.77 -9.04
CA TYR A 150 8.06 -3.98 -7.93
C TYR A 150 7.42 -3.50 -6.65
N PHE A 151 7.69 -4.19 -5.54
CA PHE A 151 7.08 -3.85 -4.27
C PHE A 151 7.98 -4.16 -3.08
N ASP A 152 7.74 -3.44 -1.98
CA ASP A 152 8.25 -3.76 -0.65
C ASP A 152 7.14 -3.51 0.36
N PHE A 153 7.09 -4.31 1.42
CA PHE A 153 6.18 -4.12 2.54
C PHE A 153 7.00 -3.75 3.77
N VAL A 154 6.71 -2.61 4.37
CA VAL A 154 7.51 -2.05 5.47
C VAL A 154 6.63 -1.82 6.67
N THR A 155 7.09 -2.25 7.84
CA THR A 155 6.45 -1.95 9.12
C THR A 155 7.21 -0.84 9.83
N VAL A 156 6.47 0.08 10.44
CA VAL A 156 7.05 1.30 11.00
C VAL A 156 6.46 1.55 12.37
N ASP A 157 7.34 1.77 13.35
CA ASP A 157 6.91 2.29 14.65
C ASP A 157 6.41 3.73 14.48
N TRP A 158 5.23 4.02 15.00
CA TRP A 158 4.53 5.27 14.75
C TRP A 158 4.15 6.02 16.03
N PRO A 159 5.13 6.42 16.86
CA PRO A 159 4.85 7.15 18.09
C PRO A 159 4.28 8.54 17.81
N ASP A 160 3.40 9.05 18.68
CA ASP A 160 2.84 10.40 18.56
C ASP A 160 3.93 11.49 18.46
N SER A 161 5.01 11.31 19.21
CA SER A 161 6.19 12.15 19.21
C SER A 161 7.44 11.31 19.00
N GLY A 162 8.34 11.75 18.12
CA GLY A 162 9.58 11.04 17.83
C GLY A 162 9.68 10.52 16.40
N PRO A 163 10.88 10.09 16.00
CA PRO A 163 11.19 9.68 14.64
C PRO A 163 10.45 8.39 14.27
N LYS A 164 10.03 8.28 13.01
CA LYS A 164 9.28 7.14 12.47
C LYS A 164 10.24 6.10 11.90
N ILE A 165 10.84 5.29 12.76
CA ILE A 165 11.90 4.36 12.35
C ILE A 165 11.28 3.06 11.80
N PRO A 166 11.62 2.64 10.57
CA PRO A 166 11.20 1.33 10.05
C PRO A 166 11.75 0.23 10.95
N GLN A 167 10.92 -0.77 11.23
CA GLN A 167 11.27 -1.90 12.10
C GLN A 167 11.54 -3.17 11.32
N ASP A 168 10.85 -3.37 10.20
CA ASP A 168 10.98 -4.55 9.36
C ASP A 168 10.60 -4.22 7.90
N HIS A 169 11.12 -5.00 6.96
CA HIS A 169 10.77 -4.94 5.55
C HIS A 169 10.94 -6.31 4.88
N LEU A 170 10.47 -6.48 3.64
CA LEU A 170 10.69 -7.76 2.96
C LEU A 170 12.17 -7.99 2.68
N THR A 171 12.68 -9.16 3.06
CA THR A 171 14.05 -9.64 2.79
C THR A 171 14.48 -9.51 1.33
N SER A 172 13.55 -9.52 0.38
CA SER A 172 13.83 -9.23 -1.02
C SER A 172 13.64 -7.75 -1.30
N THR A 173 14.75 -7.01 -1.39
CA THR A 173 14.77 -5.57 -1.72
C THR A 173 14.23 -5.22 -3.11
N ASN A 174 13.81 -6.20 -3.91
CA ASN A 174 13.24 -6.02 -5.24
C ASN A 174 12.21 -7.12 -5.54
N ALA A 175 11.32 -7.42 -4.57
CA ALA A 175 10.20 -8.29 -4.85
C ALA A 175 9.37 -7.74 -6.02
N TYR A 176 8.93 -8.62 -6.92
CA TYR A 176 8.20 -8.21 -8.11
C TYR A 176 7.13 -9.22 -8.49
N ILE A 177 6.15 -8.74 -9.26
CA ILE A 177 5.05 -9.55 -9.78
C ILE A 177 4.67 -9.08 -11.18
N SER A 178 4.34 -10.02 -12.06
CA SER A 178 3.78 -9.71 -13.38
C SER A 178 2.32 -9.27 -13.24
N THR A 179 1.87 -8.32 -14.06
CA THR A 179 0.47 -7.86 -14.10
C THR A 179 -0.45 -8.74 -14.94
N LEU A 180 0.05 -9.89 -15.41
CA LEU A 180 -0.79 -10.92 -16.00
C LEU A 180 -1.75 -11.49 -14.94
N SER A 181 -3.04 -11.54 -15.26
CA SER A 181 -4.07 -12.12 -14.37
C SER A 181 -3.71 -13.53 -13.94
N GLY A 182 -3.89 -13.81 -12.64
CA GLY A 182 -3.53 -15.06 -12.00
C GLY A 182 -2.07 -15.14 -11.54
N SER A 183 -1.23 -14.14 -11.84
CA SER A 183 0.12 -14.07 -11.29
C SER A 183 0.08 -13.99 -9.76
N SER A 184 0.97 -14.72 -9.11
CA SER A 184 1.14 -14.66 -7.66
C SER A 184 2.60 -14.69 -7.29
N GLN A 185 2.98 -13.90 -6.29
CA GLN A 185 4.31 -13.92 -5.69
C GLN A 185 4.16 -14.06 -4.18
N SER A 186 4.98 -14.92 -3.57
CA SER A 186 5.13 -15.00 -2.11
C SER A 186 6.58 -14.68 -1.77
N VAL A 187 6.75 -13.85 -0.75
CA VAL A 187 8.03 -13.59 -0.10
C VAL A 187 7.90 -14.08 1.32
N ASP A 188 8.66 -15.11 1.67
CA ASP A 188 8.77 -15.60 3.04
C ASP A 188 9.87 -14.81 3.74
N ASP A 189 9.63 -14.45 5.00
CA ASP A 189 10.54 -13.66 5.80
C ASP A 189 10.88 -14.42 7.10
N PRO A 190 12.17 -14.67 7.40
CA PRO A 190 12.54 -15.29 8.65
C PRO A 190 12.18 -14.42 9.84
N GLU A 191 11.79 -15.04 10.94
CA GLU A 191 11.56 -14.33 12.19
C GLU A 191 12.83 -13.59 12.64
N GLU A 192 12.73 -12.27 12.74
CA GLU A 192 13.81 -11.43 13.28
C GLU A 192 13.78 -11.32 14.82
N GLU A 193 14.91 -11.66 15.46
CA GLU A 193 15.12 -11.41 16.88
C GLU A 193 15.24 -9.91 17.16
N GLY A 194 14.47 -9.41 18.14
CA GLY A 194 14.52 -8.00 18.57
C GLY A 194 13.49 -7.08 17.92
N VAL A 195 12.87 -7.47 16.81
CA VAL A 195 11.70 -6.79 16.25
C VAL A 195 10.46 -7.15 17.07
N SER A 196 9.54 -6.21 17.32
CA SER A 196 8.30 -6.49 18.06
C SER A 196 7.35 -7.37 17.24
N ALA A 197 6.54 -8.23 17.89
CA ALA A 197 5.68 -9.16 17.15
C ALA A 197 4.67 -8.50 16.18
N PRO A 198 4.01 -7.37 16.52
CA PRO A 198 3.13 -6.65 15.60
C PRO A 198 3.82 -6.02 14.38
N LEU A 199 5.15 -5.94 14.39
CA LEU A 199 5.95 -5.30 13.33
C LEU A 199 6.83 -6.30 12.58
N ASN A 200 6.98 -7.52 13.09
CA ASN A 200 7.76 -8.59 12.46
C ASN A 200 6.93 -9.30 11.38
N ILE A 201 7.37 -9.19 10.13
CA ILE A 201 6.77 -9.79 8.94
C ILE A 201 7.25 -11.25 8.86
N LEU A 202 6.35 -12.17 8.55
CA LEU A 202 6.68 -13.58 8.32
C LEU A 202 6.44 -14.01 6.87
N ASN A 203 5.47 -13.38 6.21
CA ASN A 203 5.19 -13.63 4.81
C ASN A 203 4.39 -12.48 4.19
N CYS A 204 4.68 -12.16 2.94
CA CYS A 204 3.85 -11.31 2.10
C CYS A 204 3.52 -12.05 0.80
N ARG A 205 2.24 -12.17 0.51
CA ARG A 205 1.72 -12.76 -0.72
C ARG A 205 0.93 -11.72 -1.51
N VAL A 206 1.31 -11.57 -2.77
CA VAL A 206 0.66 -10.66 -3.72
C VAL A 206 0.07 -11.48 -4.86
N VAL A 207 -1.16 -11.18 -5.26
CA VAL A 207 -1.87 -11.86 -6.35
C VAL A 207 -2.53 -10.84 -7.27
N ILE A 208 -2.35 -11.00 -8.57
CA ILE A 208 -3.05 -10.24 -9.60
C ILE A 208 -4.32 -10.99 -10.01
N GLN A 209 -5.45 -10.30 -9.99
CA GLN A 209 -6.78 -10.81 -10.37
C GLN A 209 -7.19 -10.30 -11.74
#